data_AF-A0A959HYX5-F1
#
_entry.id   AF-A0A959HYX5-F1
#
_cell.length_a   1.000
_cell.length_b   1.000
_cell.length_c   1.000
_cell.angle_alpha   90.00
_cell.angle_beta   90.00
_cell.angle_gamma   90.00
#
_symmetry.space_group_name_H-M   'P 1'
#
loop_
_entity.id
_entity.type
_entity.pdbx_description
1 polymer ?
#
loop_
_entity_poly.entity_id
_entity_poly.type
_entity_poly.pdbx_seq_one_letter_code
_entity_poly.pdbx_strand_id
1 'polypeptide(L)' 'MQTITVELLNEKALILLQQLEQLNILRLVGNKDKTEAAKRKWAGSLSKETAEKMLHELDKSRDEWERNI' A
#
# COMPACT_ATOMS: atom_id res chain seq x y z
N MET A 1 -23.54 7.15 0.90
CA MET A 1 -22.33 8.02 0.95
C MET A 1 -22.34 8.87 -0.31
N GLN A 2 -22.28 10.20 -0.17
CA GLN A 2 -22.23 11.12 -1.32
C GLN A 2 -20.81 11.68 -1.40
N THR A 3 -20.16 11.50 -2.54
CA THR A 3 -18.81 12.00 -2.79
C THR A 3 -18.93 13.21 -3.71
N ILE A 4 -18.52 14.38 -3.23
CA ILE A 4 -18.54 15.61 -4.00
C ILE A 4 -17.09 15.92 -4.43
N THR A 5 -16.85 15.95 -5.73
CA THR A 5 -15.57 16.36 -6.30
C THR A 5 -15.55 17.87 -6.39
N VAL A 6 -14.58 18.51 -5.75
CA VAL A 6 -14.40 19.97 -5.76
C VAL A 6 -13.11 20.33 -6.48
N GLU A 7 -13.18 21.25 -7.43
CA GLU A 7 -12.00 21.81 -8.07
C GLU A 7 -11.52 23.01 -7.26
N LEU A 8 -10.25 23.00 -6.85
CA LEU A 8 -9.66 24.11 -6.11
C LEU A 8 -9.33 25.25 -7.07
N LEU A 9 -10.12 26.32 -7.01
CA LEU A 9 -9.92 27.54 -7.79
C LEU A 9 -8.85 28.47 -7.18
N ASN A 10 -8.46 28.24 -5.92
CA ASN A 10 -7.53 29.08 -5.18
C ASN A 10 -6.81 28.26 -4.10
N GLU A 11 -5.51 28.47 -3.91
CA GLU A 11 -4.72 27.79 -2.86
C GLU A 11 -5.26 28.03 -1.44
N LYS A 12 -5.89 29.20 -1.18
CA LYS A 12 -6.55 29.48 0.11
C LYS A 12 -7.72 28.52 0.40
N ALA A 13 -8.35 27.96 -0.64
CA ALA A 13 -9.43 27.01 -0.48
C ALA A 13 -8.93 25.67 0.10
N LEU A 14 -7.66 25.31 -0.10
CA LEU A 14 -7.06 24.10 0.46
C LEU A 14 -7.03 24.17 2.00
N ILE A 15 -6.64 25.33 2.54
CA ILE A 15 -6.56 25.55 3.98
C ILE A 15 -7.96 25.45 4.60
N LEU A 16 -8.97 26.04 3.96
CA LEU A 16 -10.37 25.95 4.42
C LEU A 16 -10.86 24.49 4.40
N LEU A 17 -10.53 23.73 3.36
CA LEU A 17 -10.88 22.30 3.28
C LEU A 17 -10.20 21.47 4.38
N GLN A 18 -8.93 21.76 4.70
CA GLN A 18 -8.24 21.11 5.83
C GLN A 18 -8.87 21.46 7.18
N GLN A 19 -9.30 22.71 7.38
CA GLN A 19 -10.00 23.13 8.60
C GLN A 19 -11.37 22.43 8.72
N LEU A 20 -12.09 22.27 7.62
CA LEU A 20 -13.35 21.52 7.56
C LEU A 20 -13.14 20.01 7.82
N GLU A 21 -12.00 19.46 7.40
CA GLU A 21 -11.59 18.09 7.73
C GLU A 21 -11.27 17.91 9.21
N GLN A 22 -10.58 18.88 9.84
CA GLN A 22 -10.34 18.88 11.29
C GLN A 22 -11.64 18.88 12.10
N LEU A 23 -12.68 19.51 11.58
CA LEU A 23 -14.02 19.55 12.17
C LEU A 23 -14.86 18.30 11.86
N ASN A 24 -14.30 17.31 11.13
CA ASN A 24 -14.97 16.08 10.67
C ASN A 24 -16.23 16.32 9.81
N ILE A 25 -16.37 17.50 9.20
CA ILE A 25 -17.54 17.85 8.39
C ILE A 25 -17.41 17.26 6.99
N LEU A 26 -16.20 17.27 6.42
CA LEU A 26 -15.88 16.73 5.10
C LEU A 26 -14.57 15.94 5.18
N ARG A 27 -14.42 14.90 4.35
CA ARG A 27 -13.15 14.17 4.19
C ARG A 27 -12.59 14.45 2.81
N LEU A 28 -11.35 14.93 2.74
CA LEU A 28 -10.71 15.19 1.45
C LEU A 28 -10.30 13.84 0.83
N VAL A 29 -11.14 13.34 -0.07
CA VAL A 29 -10.79 12.17 -0.88
C VAL A 29 -9.96 12.66 -2.06
N GLY A 30 -8.70 13.04 -1.78
CA GLY A 30 -7.72 13.26 -2.83
C GLY A 30 -7.60 11.98 -3.65
N ASN A 31 -7.73 12.11 -4.97
CA ASN A 31 -7.45 11.02 -5.88
C ASN A 31 -5.96 10.71 -5.72
N LYS A 32 -5.63 9.81 -4.80
CA LYS A 32 -4.31 9.21 -4.75
C LYS A 32 -4.22 8.50 -6.09
N ASP A 33 -3.54 9.13 -7.04
CA ASP A 33 -3.10 8.50 -8.26
C ASP A 33 -2.66 7.11 -7.86
N LYS A 34 -3.36 6.10 -8.41
CA LYS A 34 -3.01 4.71 -8.20
C LYS A 34 -1.53 4.64 -8.51
N THR A 35 -0.70 4.53 -7.46
CA THR A 35 0.72 4.33 -7.62
C THR A 35 0.80 3.08 -8.47
N GLU A 36 1.15 3.22 -9.75
CA GLU A 36 1.30 2.09 -10.64
C GLU A 36 2.24 1.13 -9.92
N ALA A 37 1.71 -0.06 -9.60
CA ALA A 37 2.45 -1.04 -8.84
C ALA A 37 3.80 -1.22 -9.54
N ALA A 38 4.89 -0.88 -8.83
CA ALA A 38 6.23 -0.84 -9.41
C ALA A 38 6.45 -2.12 -10.22
N LYS A 39 6.75 -1.94 -11.53
CA LYS A 39 6.97 -3.06 -12.45
C LYS A 39 7.90 -4.05 -11.75
N ARG A 40 7.43 -5.27 -11.51
CA ARG A 40 8.18 -6.31 -10.79
C ARG A 40 9.39 -6.71 -11.63
N LYS A 41 10.50 -5.99 -11.48
CA LYS A 41 11.75 -6.16 -12.27
C LYS A 41 12.33 -7.57 -12.20
N TRP A 42 11.92 -8.34 -11.20
CA TRP A 42 12.42 -9.68 -10.89
C TRP A 42 11.37 -10.79 -11.08
N ALA A 43 10.21 -10.46 -11.66
CA ALA A 43 9.20 -11.48 -11.96
C ALA A 43 9.74 -12.47 -12.99
N GLY A 44 9.94 -13.73 -12.59
CA GLY A 44 10.46 -14.80 -13.46
C GLY A 44 11.98 -14.94 -13.50
N SER A 45 12.74 -14.19 -12.68
CA SER A 45 14.20 -14.34 -12.59
C SER A 45 14.65 -15.57 -11.79
N LEU A 46 13.71 -16.29 -11.17
CA LEU A 46 13.97 -17.48 -10.36
C LEU A 46 13.30 -18.70 -11.03
N SER A 47 14.07 -19.78 -11.21
CA SER A 47 13.53 -21.05 -11.69
C SER A 47 12.63 -21.68 -10.62
N LYS A 48 11.61 -22.43 -11.06
CA LYS A 48 10.66 -23.08 -10.15
C LYS A 48 11.36 -24.00 -9.14
N GLU A 49 12.31 -24.79 -9.62
CA GLU A 49 13.07 -25.73 -8.81
C GLU A 49 13.90 -25.03 -7.71
N THR A 50 14.58 -23.92 -8.05
CA THR A 50 15.35 -23.16 -7.05
C THR A 50 14.41 -22.48 -6.04
N ALA A 51 13.25 -21.99 -6.48
CA ALA A 51 12.26 -21.40 -5.59
C ALA A 51 11.72 -22.42 -4.57
N GLU A 52 11.39 -23.63 -5.02
CA GLU A 52 10.90 -24.70 -4.16
C GLU A 52 11.95 -25.15 -3.14
N LYS A 53 13.22 -25.29 -3.56
CA LYS A 53 14.31 -25.63 -2.65
C LYS A 53 14.53 -24.56 -1.58
N MET A 54 14.49 -23.29 -1.95
CA MET A 54 14.63 -22.19 -0.99
C MET A 54 13.48 -22.14 0.01
N LEU A 55 12.25 -22.40 -0.45
CA LEU A 55 11.08 -22.46 0.41
C LEU A 55 11.19 -23.61 1.42
N HIS A 56 11.62 -24.79 0.96
CA HIS A 56 11.82 -25.96 1.82
C HIS A 56 12.84 -25.71 2.94
N GLU A 57 13.97 -25.07 2.62
CA GLU A 57 14.99 -24.72 3.63
C GLU A 57 14.47 -23.69 4.65
N LEU A 58 13.63 -22.74 4.21
CA LEU A 58 12.99 -21.78 5.11
C LEU A 58 12.00 -22.44 6.06
N ASP A 59 11.16 -23.35 5.57
CA ASP A 59 10.20 -24.08 6.41
C ASP A 59 10.93 -24.94 7.44
N LYS A 60 11.99 -25.65 7.02
CA LYS A 60 12.82 -26.43 7.95
C LYS A 60 13.46 -25.54 9.03
N SER A 61 13.99 -24.39 8.63
CA SER A 61 14.55 -23.43 9.59
C SER A 61 13.47 -22.96 10.56
N ARG A 62 12.28 -22.61 10.09
CA ARG A 62 11.17 -22.20 10.95
C ARG A 62 10.77 -23.29 11.96
N ASP A 63 10.68 -24.54 11.51
CA ASP A 63 10.39 -25.69 12.37
C ASP A 63 11.46 -25.90 13.45
N GLU A 64 12.74 -25.68 13.12
CA GLU A 64 13.84 -25.76 14.08
C GLU A 64 13.75 -24.68 15.16
N TRP A 65 13.27 -23.48 14.81
CA TRP A 65 13.03 -22.40 15.78
C TRP A 65 11.79 -22.65 16.64
N GLU A 66 10.72 -23.23 16.07
CA GLU A 66 9.50 -23.59 16.82
C GLU A 66 9.71 -24.79 17.79
N ARG A 67 10.75 -25.61 17.57
CA ARG A 67 11.07 -26.76 18.45
C ARG A 67 11.80 -26.41 19.75
N ASN A 68 12.16 -25.14 19.99
CA ASN A 68 12.91 -24.69 21.19
C ASN A 68 12.10 -23.80 22.15
N ILE A 69 10.76 -23.89 22.13
CA ILE A 69 9.82 -23.29 23.09
C ILE A 69 8.92 -24.37 23.67
#